data_AF-A0A847ARK1-F1
#
_entry.id   AF-A0A847ARK1-F1
#
_cell.length_a   1.000
_cell.length_b   1.000
_cell.length_c   1.000
_cell.angle_alpha   90.00
_cell.angle_beta   90.00
_cell.angle_gamma   90.00
#
_symmetry.space_group_name_H-M   'P 1'
#
loop_
_entity.id
_entity.type
_entity.pdbx_description
1 polymer ?
#
loop_
_entity_poly.entity_id
_entity_poly.type
_entity_poly.pdbx_seq_one_letter_code
_entity_poly.pdbx_strand_id
1 'polypeptide(L)'
;LGLFVASEFSGTIDSARMAKNMIGSDDIHIIDTKSVCLGSFALILEAIELIEQDKTIEEIVRELEKLKEKIVAVAALDTLKYLEKGGRLSKGQAVVGSLLNIKPIIAIQEGKLTVIEKIRGKSKTIKWFDEWIEKNNYDLSDKTVLLFHGAAYDQLKQLRGVIEEKYKIKNIIEQEVGPVIGTHSGPGVIAIGFLNK
;
A
#
# COMPACT_ATOMS: atom_id res chain seq x y z
N LEU A 1 3.66 -19.37 -7.78
CA LEU A 1 2.73 -18.26 -7.44
C LEU A 1 3.46 -16.93 -7.57
N GLY A 2 2.97 -16.01 -8.39
CA GLY A 2 3.48 -14.65 -8.49
C GLY A 2 2.41 -13.62 -8.13
N LEU A 3 2.71 -12.73 -7.18
CA LEU A 3 1.86 -11.60 -6.80
C LEU A 3 2.48 -10.33 -7.39
N PHE A 4 1.72 -9.64 -8.23
CA PHE A 4 2.21 -8.48 -8.97
C PHE A 4 1.53 -7.20 -8.54
N VAL A 5 2.27 -6.09 -8.66
CA VAL A 5 1.72 -4.73 -8.54
C VAL A 5 0.49 -4.58 -9.44
N ALA A 6 -0.46 -3.74 -9.01
CA ALA A 6 -1.69 -3.49 -9.74
C ALA A 6 -1.43 -3.16 -11.21
N SER A 7 -2.24 -3.76 -12.09
CA SER A 7 -2.16 -3.53 -13.54
C SER A 7 -2.28 -2.04 -13.92
N GLU A 8 -3.03 -1.27 -13.12
CA GLU A 8 -3.20 0.18 -13.31
C GLU A 8 -1.90 0.98 -13.11
N PHE A 9 -0.92 0.43 -12.36
CA PHE A 9 0.34 1.12 -12.08
C PHE A 9 1.49 0.66 -12.98
N SER A 10 1.45 -0.59 -13.45
CA SER A 10 2.53 -1.20 -14.23
C SER A 10 2.07 -2.38 -15.08
N GLY A 11 2.59 -2.49 -16.31
CA GLY A 11 2.40 -3.63 -17.21
C GLY A 11 3.22 -4.88 -16.84
N THR A 12 3.84 -4.92 -15.65
CA THR A 12 4.65 -6.07 -15.21
C THR A 12 3.80 -7.34 -15.13
N ILE A 13 2.54 -7.22 -14.69
CA ILE A 13 1.63 -8.36 -14.64
C ILE A 13 1.26 -8.89 -16.03
N ASP A 14 1.10 -8.01 -17.02
CA ASP A 14 0.79 -8.44 -18.38
C ASP A 14 2.00 -9.12 -19.02
N SER A 15 3.20 -8.67 -18.70
CA SER A 15 4.44 -9.35 -19.08
C SER A 15 4.53 -10.76 -18.46
N ALA A 16 4.15 -10.90 -17.19
CA ALA A 16 4.10 -12.20 -16.53
C ALA A 16 3.06 -13.14 -17.14
N ARG A 17 1.87 -12.62 -17.48
CA ARG A 17 0.81 -13.38 -18.17
C ARG A 17 1.25 -13.84 -19.56
N MET A 18 1.93 -12.98 -20.31
CA MET A 18 2.52 -13.34 -21.61
C MET A 18 3.53 -14.48 -21.46
N ALA A 19 4.44 -14.38 -20.49
CA ALA A 19 5.41 -15.42 -20.21
C ALA A 19 4.73 -16.75 -19.82
N LYS A 20 3.71 -16.72 -18.95
CA LYS A 20 2.90 -17.90 -18.62
C LYS A 20 2.33 -18.56 -19.88
N ASN A 21 1.70 -17.77 -20.76
CA ASN A 21 1.08 -18.29 -21.98
C ASN A 21 2.12 -18.94 -22.93
N MET A 22 3.33 -18.39 -23.00
CA MET A 22 4.42 -18.96 -23.80
C MET A 22 4.95 -20.28 -23.23
N ILE A 23 4.99 -20.41 -21.90
CA ILE A 23 5.44 -21.63 -21.22
C ILE A 23 4.36 -22.72 -21.27
N GLY A 24 3.08 -22.35 -21.17
CA GLY A 24 1.96 -23.30 -21.25
C GLY A 24 1.83 -24.24 -20.05
N SER A 25 2.37 -23.87 -18.88
CA SER A 25 2.26 -24.63 -17.64
C SER A 25 1.12 -24.12 -16.76
N ASP A 26 0.31 -25.05 -16.25
CA ASP A 26 -0.76 -24.77 -15.30
C ASP A 26 -0.25 -24.49 -13.87
N ASP A 27 1.01 -24.83 -13.57
CA ASP A 27 1.66 -24.61 -12.26
C ASP A 27 2.00 -23.12 -12.01
N ILE A 28 1.85 -22.26 -13.02
CA ILE A 28 2.11 -20.83 -12.92
C ILE A 28 0.83 -20.09 -12.55
N HIS A 29 0.72 -19.68 -11.29
CA HIS A 29 -0.37 -18.85 -10.80
C HIS A 29 0.05 -17.39 -10.70
N ILE A 30 -0.77 -16.47 -11.22
CA ILE A 30 -0.49 -15.03 -11.26
C ILE A 30 -1.67 -14.29 -10.63
N ILE A 31 -1.39 -13.50 -9.61
CA ILE A 31 -2.38 -12.67 -8.91
C ILE A 31 -2.06 -11.20 -9.13
N ASP A 32 -3.08 -10.46 -9.55
CA ASP A 32 -3.10 -8.99 -9.49
C ASP A 32 -3.43 -8.58 -8.06
N THR A 33 -2.46 -8.01 -7.33
CA THR A 33 -2.69 -7.59 -5.94
C THR A 33 -3.69 -6.43 -5.81
N LYS A 34 -4.05 -5.75 -6.92
CA LYS A 34 -4.84 -4.51 -6.92
C LYS A 34 -4.27 -3.43 -6.01
N SER A 35 -2.99 -3.54 -5.68
CA SER A 35 -2.28 -2.64 -4.79
C SER A 35 -0.83 -2.45 -5.21
N VAL A 36 -0.06 -1.72 -4.42
CA VAL A 36 1.37 -1.50 -4.65
C VAL A 36 2.11 -1.38 -3.32
N CYS A 37 3.42 -1.64 -3.34
CA CYS A 37 4.30 -1.42 -2.19
C CYS A 37 3.79 -2.19 -0.96
N LEU A 38 3.59 -1.52 0.18
CA LEU A 38 3.09 -2.12 1.41
C LEU A 38 1.75 -2.84 1.24
N GLY A 39 0.87 -2.40 0.33
CA GLY A 39 -0.41 -3.08 0.13
C GLY A 39 -0.24 -4.42 -0.57
N SER A 40 0.61 -4.50 -1.60
CA SER A 40 1.02 -5.78 -2.18
C SER A 40 1.75 -6.65 -1.16
N PHE A 41 2.58 -6.05 -0.30
CA PHE A 41 3.32 -6.78 0.71
C PHE A 41 2.41 -7.37 1.80
N ALA A 42 1.35 -6.69 2.21
CA ALA A 42 0.34 -7.25 3.12
C ALA A 42 -0.27 -8.55 2.58
N LEU A 43 -0.54 -8.62 1.27
CA LEU A 43 -1.05 -9.84 0.64
C LEU A 43 0.05 -10.92 0.46
N ILE A 44 1.31 -10.52 0.32
CA ILE A 44 2.44 -11.47 0.27
C ILE A 44 2.65 -12.14 1.63
N LEU A 45 2.55 -11.39 2.73
CA LEU A 45 2.61 -11.97 4.07
C LEU A 45 1.52 -13.02 4.27
N GLU A 46 0.34 -12.76 3.73
CA GLU A 46 -0.74 -13.74 3.75
C GLU A 46 -0.44 -15.00 2.96
N ALA A 47 0.14 -14.85 1.78
CA ALA A 47 0.54 -15.98 0.96
C ALA A 47 1.53 -16.87 1.73
N ILE A 48 2.47 -16.26 2.46
CA ILE A 48 3.44 -16.97 3.30
C ILE A 48 2.72 -17.71 4.43
N GLU A 49 1.82 -17.06 5.17
CA GLU A 49 1.07 -17.71 6.26
C GLU A 49 0.25 -18.90 5.77
N LEU A 50 -0.38 -18.81 4.59
CA LEU A 50 -1.15 -19.92 4.00
C LEU A 50 -0.25 -21.08 3.53
N ILE A 51 0.94 -20.78 3.00
CA ILE A 51 1.94 -21.80 2.62
C ILE A 51 2.43 -22.53 3.87
N GLU A 52 2.72 -21.81 4.96
CA GLU A 52 3.14 -22.40 6.24
C GLU A 52 2.05 -23.26 6.91
N GLN A 53 0.79 -23.09 6.49
CA GLN A 53 -0.35 -23.93 6.90
C GLN A 53 -0.56 -25.14 5.99
N ASP A 54 0.40 -25.45 5.10
CA ASP A 54 0.36 -26.57 4.15
C ASP A 54 -0.88 -26.54 3.22
N LYS A 55 -1.40 -25.35 2.91
CA LYS A 55 -2.52 -25.18 1.97
C LYS A 55 -2.11 -25.54 0.55
N THR A 56 -3.04 -26.08 -0.24
CA THR A 56 -2.76 -26.31 -1.67
C THR A 56 -2.68 -24.99 -2.43
N ILE A 57 -2.02 -25.00 -3.59
CA ILE A 57 -1.88 -23.78 -4.40
C ILE A 57 -3.24 -23.21 -4.85
N GLU A 58 -4.22 -24.06 -5.13
CA GLU A 58 -5.58 -23.66 -5.49
C GLU A 58 -6.30 -22.98 -4.32
N GLU A 59 -6.11 -23.50 -3.09
CA GLU A 59 -6.66 -22.89 -1.88
C GLU A 59 -6.01 -21.53 -1.62
N ILE A 60 -4.68 -21.44 -1.71
CA ILE A 60 -3.93 -20.20 -1.52
C ILE A 60 -4.42 -19.15 -2.52
N VAL A 61 -4.47 -19.47 -3.81
CA VAL A 61 -4.93 -18.53 -4.84
C VAL A 61 -6.36 -18.06 -4.56
N ARG A 62 -7.27 -18.98 -4.25
CA ARG A 62 -8.66 -18.64 -3.95
C ARG A 62 -8.80 -17.71 -2.74
N GLU A 63 -8.04 -17.93 -1.68
CA GLU A 63 -8.09 -17.07 -0.50
C GLU A 63 -7.44 -15.72 -0.77
N LEU A 64 -6.29 -15.65 -1.44
CA LEU A 64 -5.64 -14.39 -1.78
C LEU A 64 -6.49 -13.50 -2.71
N GLU A 65 -7.22 -14.11 -3.66
CA GLU A 65 -8.17 -13.39 -4.53
C GLU A 65 -9.31 -12.73 -3.75
N LYS A 66 -9.72 -13.29 -2.60
CA LYS A 66 -10.70 -12.66 -1.70
C LYS A 66 -10.03 -11.61 -0.81
N LEU A 67 -8.86 -11.93 -0.27
CA LEU A 67 -8.16 -11.11 0.71
C LEU A 67 -7.60 -9.82 0.12
N LYS A 68 -7.30 -9.78 -1.19
CA LYS A 68 -6.83 -8.55 -1.84
C LYS A 68 -7.81 -7.38 -1.71
N GLU A 69 -9.11 -7.64 -1.66
CA GLU A 69 -10.15 -6.63 -1.46
C GLU A 69 -10.19 -6.07 -0.03
N LYS A 70 -9.49 -6.73 0.90
CA LYS A 70 -9.33 -6.30 2.30
C LYS A 70 -8.01 -5.57 2.55
N ILE A 71 -7.20 -5.34 1.52
CA ILE A 71 -5.95 -4.58 1.65
C ILE A 71 -6.29 -3.14 2.01
N VAL A 72 -5.68 -2.66 3.10
CA VAL A 72 -5.73 -1.26 3.50
C VAL A 72 -4.36 -0.66 3.27
N ALA A 73 -4.28 0.38 2.44
CA ALA A 73 -3.03 1.10 2.17
C ALA A 73 -3.31 2.58 1.93
N VAL A 74 -2.67 3.43 2.74
CA VAL A 74 -2.83 4.88 2.69
C VAL A 74 -1.48 5.57 2.89
N ALA A 75 -1.27 6.69 2.20
CA ALA A 75 -0.01 7.43 2.27
C ALA A 75 -0.24 8.94 2.30
N ALA A 76 0.57 9.65 3.09
CA ALA A 76 0.68 11.10 3.06
C ALA A 76 1.92 11.49 2.25
N LEU A 77 1.74 12.34 1.23
CA LEU A 77 2.83 12.81 0.38
C LEU A 77 3.10 14.29 0.65
N ASP A 78 4.31 14.76 0.36
CA ASP A 78 4.63 16.19 0.41
C ASP A 78 4.07 16.94 -0.82
N THR A 79 3.86 16.25 -1.94
CA THR A 79 3.30 16.82 -3.18
C THR A 79 2.78 15.74 -4.13
N LEU A 80 1.77 16.07 -4.94
CA LEU A 80 1.28 15.21 -6.03
C LEU A 80 2.13 15.28 -7.31
N LYS A 81 3.08 16.23 -7.38
CA LYS A 81 3.90 16.51 -8.57
C LYS A 81 4.58 15.25 -9.15
N TYR A 82 5.08 14.37 -8.28
CA TYR A 82 5.78 13.16 -8.71
C TYR A 82 4.84 12.12 -9.34
N LEU A 83 3.66 11.91 -8.74
CA LEU A 83 2.63 11.04 -9.27
C LEU A 83 2.07 11.55 -10.60
N GLU A 84 1.86 12.87 -10.68
CA GLU A 84 1.39 13.54 -11.90
C GLU A 84 2.41 13.41 -13.03
N LYS A 85 3.67 13.80 -12.79
CA LYS A 85 4.74 13.63 -13.79
C LYS A 85 4.97 12.18 -14.17
N GLY A 86 4.74 11.26 -13.23
CA GLY A 86 4.79 9.83 -13.46
C GLY A 86 3.58 9.27 -14.20
N GLY A 87 2.49 10.03 -14.39
CA GLY A 87 1.27 9.56 -15.06
C GLY A 87 0.42 8.57 -14.26
N ARG A 88 0.67 8.41 -12.95
CA ARG A 88 -0.04 7.47 -12.05
C ARG A 88 -1.15 8.13 -11.24
N LEU A 89 -1.36 9.43 -11.43
CA LEU A 89 -2.48 10.18 -10.89
C LEU A 89 -3.49 10.47 -12.00
N SER A 90 -4.78 10.23 -11.74
CA SER A 90 -5.83 10.55 -12.71
C SER A 90 -5.88 12.06 -12.99
N LYS A 91 -6.09 12.45 -14.26
CA LYS A 91 -6.00 13.85 -14.72
C LYS A 91 -6.92 14.83 -13.97
N GLY A 92 -8.04 14.33 -13.41
CA GLY A 92 -8.98 15.14 -12.61
C GLY A 92 -8.61 15.31 -11.14
N GLN A 93 -7.68 14.51 -10.60
CA GLN A 93 -7.24 14.59 -9.20
C GLN A 93 -5.98 15.45 -9.02
N ALA A 94 -5.32 15.79 -10.11
CA ALA A 94 -4.18 16.70 -10.13
C ALA A 94 -4.64 18.15 -9.91
N VAL A 95 -4.90 18.52 -8.65
CA VAL A 95 -4.95 19.95 -8.29
C VAL A 95 -3.51 20.42 -8.19
N VAL A 96 -2.96 20.81 -9.33
CA VAL A 96 -1.66 21.49 -9.44
C VAL A 96 -1.84 22.90 -8.87
N GLY A 97 -1.55 23.05 -7.59
CA GLY A 97 -1.63 24.34 -6.92
C GLY A 97 -0.55 24.46 -5.86
N SER A 98 0.12 25.61 -5.84
CA SER A 98 1.17 26.03 -4.91
C SER A 98 0.63 26.31 -3.50
N LEU A 99 -0.29 25.48 -3.00
CA LEU A 99 -0.77 25.60 -1.64
C LEU A 99 0.32 25.09 -0.70
N LEU A 100 1.19 26.01 -0.31
CA LEU A 100 2.25 25.82 0.67
C LEU A 100 1.69 25.08 1.90
N ASN A 101 2.43 24.07 2.35
CA ASN A 101 2.14 23.28 3.54
C ASN A 101 0.85 22.43 3.48
N ILE A 102 0.35 22.07 2.30
CA ILE A 102 -0.67 21.03 2.17
C ILE A 102 0.00 19.68 1.86
N LYS A 103 -0.25 18.67 2.70
CA LYS A 103 0.05 17.27 2.40
C LYS A 103 -1.19 16.58 1.82
N PRO A 104 -1.17 16.14 0.55
CA PRO A 104 -2.18 15.21 0.03
C PRO A 104 -2.09 13.86 0.73
N ILE A 105 -3.25 13.30 1.05
CA ILE A 105 -3.42 11.92 1.48
C ILE A 105 -4.00 11.13 0.31
N ILE A 106 -3.37 10.01 -0.01
CA ILE A 106 -3.80 9.10 -1.06
C ILE A 106 -4.13 7.73 -0.46
N ALA A 107 -5.10 7.05 -1.06
CA ALA A 107 -5.37 5.63 -0.83
C ALA A 107 -5.47 4.91 -2.18
N ILE A 108 -5.42 3.58 -2.12
CA ILE A 108 -5.70 2.72 -3.27
C ILE A 108 -7.14 2.22 -3.12
N GLN A 109 -7.99 2.55 -4.09
CA GLN A 109 -9.38 2.12 -4.14
C GLN A 109 -9.65 1.52 -5.51
N GLU A 110 -10.17 0.29 -5.56
CA GLU A 110 -10.44 -0.44 -6.81
C GLU A 110 -9.22 -0.52 -7.75
N GLY A 111 -8.02 -0.70 -7.18
CA GLY A 111 -6.76 -0.75 -7.92
C GLY A 111 -6.26 0.61 -8.43
N LYS A 112 -6.93 1.72 -8.11
CA LYS A 112 -6.58 3.07 -8.55
C LYS A 112 -6.15 3.94 -7.39
N LEU A 113 -5.24 4.87 -7.66
CA LEU A 113 -4.82 5.86 -6.69
C LEU A 113 -5.85 6.99 -6.62
N THR A 114 -6.34 7.25 -5.42
CA THR A 114 -7.32 8.30 -5.13
C THR A 114 -6.81 9.24 -4.05
N VAL A 115 -6.93 10.55 -4.28
CA VAL A 115 -6.71 11.56 -3.25
C VAL A 115 -7.94 11.59 -2.35
N ILE A 116 -7.80 11.13 -1.11
CA ILE A 116 -8.92 11.04 -0.17
C ILE A 116 -9.01 12.27 0.73
N GLU A 117 -7.91 12.97 0.96
CA GLU A 117 -7.88 14.16 1.82
C GLU A 117 -6.71 15.08 1.51
N LYS A 118 -6.79 16.33 1.98
CA LYS A 118 -5.72 17.34 1.90
C LYS A 118 -5.55 17.98 3.26
N ILE A 119 -4.51 17.59 3.99
CA ILE A 119 -4.26 18.11 5.34
C ILE A 119 -3.29 19.30 5.27
N ARG A 120 -3.49 20.30 6.13
CA ARG A 120 -2.59 21.46 6.24
C ARG A 120 -1.66 21.33 7.44
N GLY A 121 -0.35 21.41 7.19
CA GLY A 121 0.72 21.40 8.19
C GLY A 121 1.32 20.01 8.42
N LYS A 122 2.66 19.92 8.42
CA LYS A 122 3.41 18.65 8.60
C LYS A 122 3.19 18.00 9.96
N SER A 123 2.96 18.79 11.01
CA SER A 123 2.74 18.29 12.37
C SER A 123 1.43 17.52 12.56
N LYS A 124 0.47 17.64 11.63
CA LYS A 124 -0.83 16.96 11.72
C LYS A 124 -0.85 15.58 11.07
N THR A 125 0.19 15.18 10.33
CA THR A 125 0.18 13.92 9.57
C THR A 125 0.04 12.68 10.46
N ILE A 126 0.74 12.64 11.59
CA ILE A 126 0.71 11.49 12.50
C ILE A 126 -0.68 11.34 13.15
N LYS A 127 -1.18 12.46 13.69
CA LYS A 127 -2.53 12.55 14.23
C LYS A 127 -3.60 12.17 13.20
N TRP A 128 -3.41 12.56 11.95
CA TRP A 128 -4.34 12.21 10.88
C TRP A 128 -4.41 10.70 10.65
N PHE A 129 -3.29 9.96 10.64
CA PHE A 129 -3.33 8.50 10.51
C PHE A 129 -4.09 7.84 11.65
N ASP A 130 -3.86 8.29 12.89
CA ASP A 130 -4.55 7.82 14.08
C ASP A 130 -6.07 8.05 13.99
N GLU A 131 -6.49 9.30 13.74
CA GLU A 131 -7.90 9.65 13.57
C GLU A 131 -8.54 8.93 12.39
N TRP A 132 -7.79 8.67 11.32
CA TRP A 132 -8.27 7.93 10.16
C TRP A 132 -8.50 6.45 10.49
N ILE A 133 -7.62 5.82 11.27
CA ILE A 133 -7.82 4.44 11.75
C ILE A 133 -9.09 4.36 12.60
N GLU A 134 -9.27 5.29 13.55
CA GLU A 134 -10.45 5.35 14.42
C GLU A 134 -11.74 5.60 13.63
N LYS A 135 -11.75 6.59 12.74
CA LYS A 135 -12.93 6.98 11.96
C LYS A 135 -13.46 5.84 11.09
N ASN A 136 -12.56 5.00 10.58
CA ASN A 136 -12.93 3.83 9.77
C ASN A 136 -13.19 2.58 10.60
N ASN A 137 -13.10 2.66 11.94
CA ASN A 137 -13.25 1.54 12.87
C ASN A 137 -12.33 0.35 12.52
N TYR A 138 -11.11 0.63 12.07
CA TYR A 138 -10.15 -0.42 11.79
C TYR A 138 -9.64 -1.01 13.10
N ASP A 139 -9.92 -2.29 13.32
CA ASP A 139 -9.31 -3.05 14.40
C ASP A 139 -7.92 -3.52 13.96
N LEU A 140 -6.88 -3.08 14.66
CA LEU A 140 -5.50 -3.50 14.41
C LEU A 140 -5.06 -4.64 15.33
N SER A 141 -5.97 -5.16 16.16
CA SER A 141 -5.67 -6.24 17.10
C SER A 141 -5.14 -7.47 16.39
N ASP A 142 -4.01 -7.99 16.85
CA ASP A 142 -3.33 -9.17 16.29
C ASP A 142 -2.95 -9.05 14.80
N LYS A 143 -2.89 -7.82 14.25
CA LYS A 143 -2.48 -7.59 12.85
C LYS A 143 -1.00 -7.23 12.75
N THR A 144 -0.38 -7.61 11.64
CA THR A 144 0.92 -7.06 11.22
C THR A 144 0.67 -5.73 10.52
N VAL A 145 1.18 -4.64 11.10
CA VAL A 145 1.07 -3.28 10.55
C VAL A 145 2.35 -2.93 9.78
N LEU A 146 2.18 -2.39 8.57
CA LEU A 146 3.28 -2.01 7.69
C LEU A 146 3.43 -0.49 7.72
N LEU A 147 4.59 0.01 8.11
CA LEU A 147 4.91 1.44 8.12
C LEU A 147 6.04 1.71 7.14
N PHE A 148 5.77 2.43 6.06
CA PHE A 148 6.76 2.66 5.00
C PHE A 148 7.01 4.15 4.83
N HIS A 149 8.26 4.53 4.51
CA HIS A 149 8.63 5.93 4.32
C HIS A 149 9.51 6.15 3.09
N GLY A 150 9.66 7.39 2.62
CA GLY A 150 10.69 7.77 1.65
C GLY A 150 11.39 9.02 2.15
N ALA A 151 12.63 8.89 2.62
CA ALA A 151 13.38 9.97 3.28
C ALA A 151 12.59 10.69 4.40
N ALA A 152 11.80 9.96 5.20
CA ALA A 152 10.92 10.52 6.24
C ALA A 152 10.96 9.71 7.55
N TYR A 153 12.13 9.17 7.90
CA TYR A 153 12.30 8.24 9.02
C TYR A 153 11.83 8.79 10.38
N ASP A 154 12.06 10.08 10.66
CA ASP A 154 11.58 10.70 11.90
C ASP A 154 10.05 10.72 12.02
N GLN A 155 9.35 10.95 10.90
CA GLN A 155 7.88 10.88 10.88
C GLN A 155 7.42 9.43 11.09
N LEU A 156 8.13 8.46 10.51
CA LEU A 156 7.81 7.05 10.69
C LEU A 156 7.96 6.62 12.16
N LYS A 157 9.03 7.04 12.85
CA LYS A 157 9.18 6.77 14.30
C LYS A 157 8.04 7.33 15.13
N GLN A 158 7.58 8.54 14.81
CA GLN A 158 6.44 9.15 15.50
C GLN A 158 5.15 8.34 15.26
N LEU A 159 4.91 7.92 14.02
CA LEU A 159 3.77 7.07 13.69
C LEU A 159 3.85 5.73 14.43
N ARG A 160 5.02 5.08 14.41
CA ARG A 160 5.27 3.84 15.14
C ARG A 160 4.89 3.95 16.61
N GLY A 161 5.38 5.00 17.29
CA GLY A 161 5.09 5.22 18.71
C GLY A 161 3.59 5.31 18.98
N VAL A 162 2.83 6.07 18.17
CA VAL A 162 1.37 6.17 18.31
C VAL A 162 0.69 4.82 18.08
N ILE A 163 1.12 4.06 17.08
CA ILE A 163 0.50 2.76 16.78
C ILE A 163 0.77 1.74 17.90
N GLU A 164 2.01 1.65 18.39
CA GLU A 164 2.39 0.73 19.47
C GLU A 164 1.76 1.11 20.83
N GLU A 165 1.59 2.40 21.12
CA GLU A 165 0.98 2.87 22.37
C GLU A 165 -0.53 2.59 22.42
N LYS A 166 -1.22 2.77 21.29
CA LYS A 166 -2.68 2.80 21.26
C LYS A 166 -3.33 1.48 20.82
N TYR A 167 -2.66 0.69 19.99
CA TYR A 167 -3.26 -0.49 19.35
C TYR A 167 -2.54 -1.79 19.73
N LYS A 168 -3.31 -2.86 19.92
CA LYS A 168 -2.80 -4.20 20.28
C LYS A 168 -2.36 -5.02 19.08
N ILE A 169 -1.39 -4.50 18.34
CA ILE A 169 -0.88 -5.15 17.11
C ILE A 169 -0.06 -6.40 17.41
N LYS A 170 0.03 -7.32 16.43
CA LYS A 170 0.91 -8.50 16.50
C LYS A 170 2.36 -8.14 16.21
N ASN A 171 2.58 -7.32 15.18
CA ASN A 171 3.91 -6.96 14.70
C ASN A 171 3.88 -5.63 13.92
N ILE A 172 5.04 -4.97 13.82
CA ILE A 172 5.27 -3.87 12.88
C ILE A 172 6.42 -4.22 11.95
N ILE A 173 6.23 -4.01 10.65
CA ILE A 173 7.33 -4.05 9.68
C ILE A 173 7.53 -2.65 9.11
N GLU A 174 8.78 -2.18 9.18
CA GLU A 174 9.20 -0.87 8.71
C GLU A 174 10.14 -1.00 7.52
N GLN A 175 9.94 -0.18 6.49
CA GLN A 175 10.86 -0.10 5.35
C GLN A 175 10.90 1.29 4.71
N GLU A 176 12.03 1.59 4.07
CA GLU A 176 12.10 2.66 3.10
C GLU A 176 11.57 2.18 1.74
N VAL A 177 10.80 3.02 1.06
CA VAL A 177 10.30 2.72 -0.28
C VAL A 177 11.46 2.66 -1.27
N GLY A 178 11.49 1.61 -2.09
CA GLY A 178 12.50 1.46 -3.14
C GLY A 178 12.38 2.52 -4.25
N PRO A 179 13.39 2.63 -5.14
CA PRO A 179 13.51 3.71 -6.12
C PRO A 179 12.34 3.78 -7.12
N VAL A 180 11.75 2.63 -7.48
CA VAL A 180 10.58 2.58 -8.37
C VAL A 180 9.39 3.31 -7.72
N ILE A 181 9.10 3.00 -6.46
CA ILE A 181 8.01 3.65 -5.73
C ILE A 181 8.37 5.11 -5.41
N GLY A 182 9.60 5.35 -4.94
CA GLY A 182 10.10 6.68 -4.58
C GLY A 182 10.08 7.68 -5.74
N THR A 183 10.31 7.23 -6.98
CA THR A 183 10.21 8.08 -8.18
C THR A 183 8.81 8.68 -8.36
N HIS A 184 7.78 7.92 -7.97
CA HIS A 184 6.38 8.30 -8.13
C HIS A 184 5.80 8.95 -6.86
N SER A 185 6.13 8.45 -5.67
CA SER A 185 5.65 9.02 -4.41
C SER A 185 6.38 10.31 -4.02
N GLY A 186 7.63 10.46 -4.49
CA GLY A 186 8.54 11.49 -4.03
C GLY A 186 9.09 11.27 -2.62
N PRO A 187 10.05 12.11 -2.19
CA PRO A 187 10.53 12.14 -0.81
C PRO A 187 9.46 12.73 0.13
N GLY A 188 9.59 12.46 1.42
CA GLY A 188 8.66 12.92 2.45
C GLY A 188 7.37 12.08 2.54
N VAL A 189 7.27 10.99 1.76
CA VAL A 189 6.14 10.06 1.86
C VAL A 189 6.23 9.28 3.17
N ILE A 190 5.09 9.11 3.82
CA ILE A 190 4.87 8.19 4.93
C ILE A 190 3.57 7.45 4.68
N ALA A 191 3.55 6.16 4.93
CA ALA A 191 2.43 5.31 4.58
C ALA A 191 2.21 4.23 5.64
N ILE A 192 0.95 3.86 5.83
CA ILE A 192 0.54 2.74 6.66
C ILE A 192 -0.32 1.79 5.82
N GLY A 193 -0.20 0.51 6.11
CA GLY A 193 -1.20 -0.45 5.68
C GLY A 193 -1.11 -1.78 6.39
N PHE A 194 -2.13 -2.57 6.15
CA PHE A 194 -2.40 -3.82 6.84
C PHE A 194 -3.50 -4.56 6.06
N LEU A 195 -3.74 -5.81 6.43
CA LEU A 195 -4.82 -6.61 5.87
C LEU A 195 -6.01 -6.58 6.83
N ASN A 196 -7.14 -6.00 6.40
CA ASN A 196 -8.35 -5.89 7.23
C ASN A 196 -9.17 -7.20 7.22
N LYS A 197 -8.57 -8.29 7.69
CA LYS A 197 -9.23 -9.59 7.83
C LYS A 197 -10.36 -9.55 8.84
#